data_AF-A0A5Q0GMM1-F1
#
_entry.id   AF-A0A5Q0GMM1-F1
#
_cell.length_a   1.000
_cell.length_b   1.000
_cell.length_c   1.000
_cell.angle_alpha   90.00
_cell.angle_beta   90.00
_cell.angle_gamma   90.00
#
_symmetry.space_group_name_H-M   'P 1'
#
loop_
_entity.id
_entity.type
_entity.pdbx_description
1 polymer ?
#
loop_
_entity_poly.entity_id
_entity_poly.type
_entity_poly.pdbx_seq_one_letter_code
_entity_poly.pdbx_strand_id
1 'polypeptide(L)' 'MSIQNRNFFTDVNFLPEHKFKLIGEFAGKKLLLIGRTNTYGDPIVAASHSNEPSQEDLYAYDLYELMKCNHELVNITGEI' A
#
# COMPACT_ATOMS: atom_id res chain seq x y z
N MET A 1 8.48 3.20 -11.22
CA MET A 1 8.73 2.78 -9.82
C MET A 1 8.71 1.26 -9.74
N SER A 2 9.32 0.60 -8.75
CA SER A 2 9.19 -0.86 -8.61
C SER A 2 8.64 -1.24 -7.24
N ILE A 3 7.61 -2.08 -7.23
CA ILE A 3 7.15 -2.77 -6.01
C ILE A 3 8.00 -4.03 -5.89
N GLN A 4 8.93 -4.04 -4.95
CA GLN A 4 10.01 -5.03 -4.89
C GLN A 4 9.50 -6.45 -4.60
N ASN A 5 8.45 -6.56 -3.80
CA ASN A 5 7.84 -7.82 -3.41
C ASN A 5 6.58 -8.16 -4.23
N ARG A 6 6.38 -7.53 -5.40
CA ARG A 6 5.18 -7.74 -6.25
C ARG A 6 4.93 -9.21 -6.57
N ASN A 7 5.99 -9.98 -6.80
CA ASN A 7 5.90 -11.40 -7.15
C ASN A 7 5.34 -12.29 -6.03
N PHE A 8 5.31 -11.82 -4.78
CA PHE A 8 4.69 -12.55 -3.67
C PHE A 8 3.16 -12.39 -3.61
N PHE A 9 2.62 -11.44 -4.37
CA PHE A 9 1.18 -11.17 -4.44
C PHE A 9 0.61 -11.74 -5.74
N THR A 10 0.32 -13.04 -5.73
CA THR A 10 -0.12 -13.78 -6.93
C THR A 10 -1.59 -13.53 -7.30
N ASP A 11 -2.43 -13.12 -6.36
CA ASP A 11 -3.86 -12.86 -6.57
C ASP A 11 -4.24 -11.39 -6.34
N VAL A 12 -3.43 -10.47 -6.89
CA VAL A 12 -3.64 -9.02 -6.73
C VAL A 12 -3.69 -8.32 -8.07
N ASN A 13 -4.74 -7.52 -8.26
CA ASN A 13 -4.83 -6.55 -9.33
C ASN A 13 -4.13 -5.25 -8.90
N PHE A 14 -2.85 -5.14 -9.26
CA PHE A 14 -2.08 -3.92 -9.03
C PHE A 14 -2.52 -2.79 -9.95
N LEU A 15 -2.75 -1.62 -9.35
CA LEU A 15 -3.05 -0.41 -10.08
C LEU A 15 -1.80 0.05 -10.87
N PRO A 16 -1.98 0.74 -12.01
CA PRO A 16 -0.92 1.53 -12.60
C PRO A 16 -0.42 2.60 -11.62
N GLU A 17 0.88 2.93 -11.65
CA GLU A 17 1.50 3.88 -10.71
C GLU A 17 0.79 5.24 -10.65
N HIS A 18 0.38 5.78 -11.79
CA HIS A 18 -0.35 7.05 -11.87
C HIS A 18 -1.75 7.01 -11.24
N LYS A 19 -2.22 5.83 -10.81
CA LYS A 19 -3.50 5.62 -10.11
C LYS A 19 -3.32 5.28 -8.64
N PHE A 20 -2.09 5.28 -8.12
CA PHE A 20 -1.87 5.12 -6.69
C PHE A 20 -2.53 6.26 -5.93
N LYS A 21 -3.21 5.93 -4.83
CA LYS A 21 -3.95 6.92 -4.03
C LYS A 21 -3.39 6.97 -2.63
N LEU A 22 -3.13 8.18 -2.12
CA LEU A 22 -2.84 8.36 -0.70
C LEU A 22 -4.11 8.08 0.10
N ILE A 23 -4.07 7.08 0.96
CA ILE A 23 -5.22 6.65 1.78
C ILE A 23 -4.98 6.87 3.28
N GLY A 24 -3.77 7.24 3.68
CA GLY A 24 -3.46 7.43 5.08
C GLY A 24 -1.97 7.52 5.38
N GLU A 25 -1.63 7.23 6.62
CA GLU A 25 -0.28 7.20 7.14
C GLU A 25 -0.07 6.00 8.08
N PHE A 26 1.15 5.48 8.09
CA PHE A 26 1.60 4.40 8.96
C PHE A 26 3.04 4.69 9.38
N ALA A 27 3.29 4.80 10.68
CA ALA A 27 4.63 5.07 11.23
C ALA A 27 5.33 6.30 10.65
N GLY A 28 4.58 7.39 10.46
CA GLY A 28 5.07 8.62 9.82
C GLY A 28 5.36 8.48 8.31
N LYS A 29 5.08 7.32 7.72
CA LYS A 29 5.15 7.06 6.28
C LYS A 29 3.78 7.22 5.66
N LYS A 30 3.74 7.71 4.44
CA LYS A 30 2.51 7.80 3.65
C LYS A 30 2.05 6.43 3.19
N LEU A 31 0.78 6.15 3.35
CA LEU A 31 0.18 4.88 2.95
C LEU A 31 -0.57 5.05 1.64
N LEU A 32 -0.11 4.35 0.62
CA LEU A 32 -0.64 4.42 -0.74
C LEU A 32 -1.44 3.15 -1.05
N LEU A 33 -2.67 3.28 -1.54
CA LEU A 33 -3.40 2.19 -2.17
C LEU A 33 -2.78 1.91 -3.55
N ILE A 34 -2.28 0.69 -3.73
CA ILE A 34 -1.53 0.29 -4.93
C ILE A 34 -2.17 -0.90 -5.66
N GLY A 35 -3.19 -1.52 -5.08
CA GLY A 35 -3.85 -2.66 -5.68
C GLY A 35 -4.96 -3.19 -4.79
N ARG A 36 -5.66 -4.22 -5.29
CA ARG A 36 -6.64 -4.97 -4.51
C ARG A 36 -6.53 -6.46 -4.81
N THR A 37 -6.82 -7.31 -3.83
CA THR A 37 -6.94 -8.76 -4.06
C THR A 37 -8.08 -9.05 -5.04
N ASN A 38 -7.95 -10.06 -5.90
CA ASN A 38 -9.01 -10.37 -6.86
C ASN A 38 -10.21 -11.04 -6.19
N THR A 39 -9.99 -11.78 -5.10
CA THR A 39 -11.03 -12.57 -4.45
C THR A 39 -12.07 -11.70 -3.74
N TYR A 40 -11.65 -10.85 -2.80
CA TYR A 40 -12.56 -10.03 -1.97
C TYR A 40 -12.37 -8.53 -2.16
N GLY A 41 -11.41 -8.11 -2.99
CA GLY A 41 -11.13 -6.70 -3.21
C GLY A 41 -10.36 -6.05 -2.06
N ASP A 42 -9.69 -6.85 -1.22
CA ASP A 42 -8.96 -6.36 -0.05
C ASP A 42 -7.84 -5.41 -0.49
N PRO A 43 -7.67 -4.27 0.20
CA PRO A 43 -6.71 -3.26 -0.19
C PRO A 43 -5.28 -3.71 0.03
N ILE A 44 -4.49 -3.59 -1.04
CA ILE A 44 -3.03 -3.76 -1.00
C ILE A 44 -2.39 -2.38 -1.03
N VAL A 45 -1.52 -2.14 -0.06
CA VAL A 45 -0.97 -0.83 0.23
C VAL A 45 0.55 -0.83 0.21
N ALA A 46 1.16 0.34 0.07
CA ALA A 46 2.60 0.52 0.22
C ALA A 46 2.90 1.75 1.08
N ALA A 47 3.97 1.66 1.87
CA ALA A 47 4.40 2.74 2.76
C ALA A 47 5.58 3.51 2.15
N SER A 48 5.38 4.80 1.87
CA SER A 48 6.37 5.70 1.25
C SER A 48 6.89 6.72 2.25
N HIS A 49 8.20 7.00 2.18
CA HIS A 49 8.87 7.98 3.03
C HIS A 49 8.75 9.42 2.54
N SER A 50 8.46 9.61 1.26
CA SER A 50 8.42 10.93 0.62
C SER A 50 7.04 11.28 0.07
N ASN A 51 6.93 12.56 -0.28
CA ASN A 51 5.77 13.08 -1.00
C ASN A 51 5.78 12.70 -2.48
N GLU A 52 6.88 12.13 -2.98
CA GLU A 52 7.08 11.76 -4.38
C GLU A 52 7.41 10.26 -4.46
N PRO A 53 6.40 9.39 -4.35
CA PRO A 53 6.62 7.95 -4.29
C PRO A 53 7.46 7.45 -5.47
N SER A 54 7.33 8.05 -6.66
CA SER A 54 8.02 7.64 -7.88
C SER A 54 9.54 7.46 -7.80
N GLN A 55 10.21 7.97 -6.76
CA GLN A 55 11.66 7.85 -6.56
C GLN A 55 12.07 6.78 -5.52
N GLU A 56 11.12 6.04 -4.96
CA GLU A 56 11.40 5.07 -3.89
C GLU A 56 11.25 3.61 -4.35
N ASP A 57 11.93 2.72 -3.63
CA ASP A 57 11.61 1.30 -3.65
C ASP A 57 10.50 1.03 -2.64
N LEU A 58 9.33 0.62 -3.14
CA LEU A 58 8.18 0.29 -2.30
C LEU A 58 8.01 -1.20 -2.08
N TYR A 59 7.39 -1.52 -0.96
CA TYR A 59 6.93 -2.85 -0.61
C TYR A 59 5.41 -2.81 -0.46
N ALA A 60 4.76 -3.80 -1.04
CA ALA A 60 3.34 -4.05 -0.90
C ALA A 60 3.05 -4.80 0.40
N TYR A 61 1.93 -4.44 1.03
CA TYR A 61 1.40 -5.04 2.24
C TYR A 61 -0.10 -5.24 2.07
N ASP A 62 -0.62 -6.32 2.62
CA ASP A 62 -2.05 -6.40 2.91
C ASP A 62 -2.37 -5.41 4.03
N LEU A 63 -3.37 -4.54 3.83
CA LEU A 63 -3.70 -3.50 4.82
C LEU A 63 -4.16 -4.11 6.15
N TYR A 64 -4.96 -5.17 6.12
CA TYR A 64 -5.48 -5.79 7.33
C TYR A 64 -4.36 -6.45 8.14
N GLU A 65 -3.43 -7.14 7.47
CA GLU A 65 -2.26 -7.70 8.13
C GLU A 65 -1.34 -6.58 8.66
N LEU A 66 -1.18 -5.48 7.92
CA LEU A 66 -0.42 -4.31 8.39
C LEU A 66 -1.03 -3.72 9.67
N MET A 67 -2.36 -3.62 9.74
CA MET A 67 -3.07 -3.13 10.92
C MET A 67 -2.98 -4.10 12.10
N LYS A 68 -2.97 -5.41 11.84
CA LYS A 68 -2.96 -6.46 12.87
C LYS A 68 -1.57 -6.67 13.49
N CYS A 69 -0.52 -6.59 12.68
CA CYS A 69 0.84 -6.93 13.08
C CYS A 69 1.64 -5.77 13.69
N ASN A 70 1.14 -4.54 13.61
CA ASN A 70 1.89 -3.37 14.07
C ASN A 70 1.31 -2.75 15.34
N HIS A 71 2.21 -2.30 16.21
CA HIS A 71 1.88 -1.52 17.41
C HIS A 71 1.62 -0.04 17.09
N GLU A 72 2.08 0.43 15.93
CA GLU A 72 1.84 1.79 15.47
C GLU A 72 0.49 1.89 14.75
N LEU A 73 -0.26 2.94 15.08
CA LEU A 73 -1.58 3.20 14.51
C LEU A 73 -1.46 3.46 13.01
N VAL A 74 -2.14 2.63 12.22
CA VAL A 74 -2.45 2.93 10.82
C VAL A 74 -3.60 3.93 10.81
N ASN A 75 -3.33 5.14 10.34
CA ASN A 75 -4.33 6.21 10.25
C ASN A 75 -4.86 6.31 8.82
N ILE A 76 -6.06 5.80 8.58
CA ILE A 76 -6.73 5.89 7.29
C ILE A 76 -7.56 7.17 7.24
N THR A 77 -7.25 8.04 6.28
CA THR A 77 -7.89 9.34 6.10
C THR A 77 -8.53 9.51 4.72
N GLY A 78 -8.25 8.60 3.79
CA GLY A 78 -8.81 8.59 2.43
C GLY A 78 -9.79 7.45 2.19
N GLU A 79 -10.48 7.52 1.05
CA GLU A 79 -11.32 6.41 0.57
C GLU A 79 -10.45 5.22 0.15
N ILE A 80 -10.81 4.05 0.65
CA ILE A 80 -10.18 2.77 0.31
C ILE A 80 -10.95 2.15 -0.84
#